data_AF-A0A6A6TH32-F1
#
_entry.id   AF-A0A6A6TH32-F1
#
_cell.length_a   1.000
_cell.length_b   1.000
_cell.length_c   1.000
_cell.angle_alpha   90.00
_cell.angle_beta   90.00
_cell.angle_gamma   90.00
#
_symmetry.space_group_name_H-M   'P 1'
#
loop_
_entity.id
_entity.type
_entity.pdbx_description
1 polymer ?
#
loop_
_entity_poly.entity_id
_entity_poly.type
_entity_poly.pdbx_seq_one_letter_code
_entity_poly.pdbx_strand_id
1 'polypeptide(L)'
;MQASHHLQDLYTTHLNSPSMSNFLTLIPAASTTGLDLNHYRLVSGFLDLPGDAPPAGIMQDMRMTCTSPSARETLLSSLSSFVSALHSESLSARDESLKNGILTYMAFVSVDDDVGVRIFGRWRTREDMERFIRRDDAVGFWMGNKENVRAMEQRLYVENGKGWLHRGDDYAGKQGSSGKREGKL
;
A
#
# COMPACT_ATOMS: atom_id res chain seq x y z
N MET A 1 -5.65 -1.30 3.06
CA MET A 1 -5.88 -1.22 1.60
C MET A 1 -6.63 -2.45 1.16
N GLN A 2 -7.66 -2.31 0.32
CA GLN A 2 -8.37 -3.41 -0.31
C GLN A 2 -8.16 -3.30 -1.82
N ALA A 3 -8.01 -4.44 -2.51
CA ALA A 3 -7.83 -4.50 -3.94
C ALA A 3 -8.94 -5.32 -4.57
N SER A 4 -9.45 -4.85 -5.69
CA SER A 4 -10.49 -5.50 -6.50
C SER A 4 -10.10 -5.38 -7.97
N HIS A 5 -10.54 -6.32 -8.80
CA HIS A 5 -10.25 -6.28 -10.24
C HIS A 5 -10.97 -5.12 -10.93
N HIS A 6 -12.22 -4.85 -10.55
CA HIS A 6 -12.99 -3.70 -11.03
C HIS A 6 -13.59 -2.89 -9.88
N LEU A 7 -13.77 -1.58 -10.10
CA LEU A 7 -14.45 -0.70 -9.14
C LEU A 7 -15.89 -1.16 -8.87
N GLN A 8 -16.58 -1.65 -9.90
CA GLN A 8 -17.94 -2.15 -9.75
C GLN A 8 -18.00 -3.32 -8.75
N ASP A 9 -17.02 -4.23 -8.78
CA ASP A 9 -16.97 -5.38 -7.87
C ASP A 9 -16.88 -4.96 -6.40
N LEU A 10 -16.22 -3.82 -6.12
CA LEU A 10 -16.17 -3.25 -4.78
C LEU A 10 -17.59 -2.98 -4.26
N TYR A 11 -18.43 -2.35 -5.09
CA TYR A 11 -19.77 -1.91 -4.69
C TYR A 11 -20.83 -3.00 -4.80
N THR A 12 -20.80 -3.83 -5.84
CA THR A 12 -21.84 -4.83 -6.07
C THR A 12 -21.61 -6.10 -5.29
N THR A 13 -20.35 -6.48 -5.08
CA THR A 13 -20.00 -7.80 -4.54
C THR A 13 -19.38 -7.67 -3.16
N HIS A 14 -18.31 -6.88 -3.02
CA HIS A 14 -17.52 -6.84 -1.80
C HIS A 14 -18.24 -6.12 -0.66
N LEU A 15 -18.75 -4.91 -0.89
CA LEU A 15 -19.48 -4.13 0.12
C LEU A 15 -20.80 -4.79 0.54
N ASN A 16 -21.40 -5.60 -0.34
CA ASN A 16 -22.62 -6.34 -0.06
C ASN A 16 -22.36 -7.76 0.50
N SER A 17 -21.10 -8.16 0.68
CA SER A 17 -20.78 -9.47 1.24
C SER A 17 -21.23 -9.56 2.71
N PRO A 18 -21.57 -10.77 3.22
CA PRO A 18 -21.95 -10.94 4.63
C PRO A 18 -20.87 -10.47 5.60
N SER A 19 -19.60 -10.75 5.29
CA SER A 19 -18.46 -10.33 6.08
C SER A 19 -18.33 -8.81 6.15
N MET A 20 -18.52 -8.12 5.02
CA MET A 20 -18.45 -6.66 4.98
C MET A 20 -19.68 -6.03 5.64
N SER A 21 -20.86 -6.60 5.46
CA SER A 21 -22.08 -6.15 6.15
C SER A 21 -21.90 -6.15 7.67
N ASN A 22 -21.34 -7.23 8.22
CA ASN A 22 -20.99 -7.30 9.64
C ASN A 22 -19.93 -6.26 10.03
N PHE A 23 -18.85 -6.15 9.27
CA PHE A 23 -17.79 -5.18 9.54
C PHE A 23 -18.32 -3.74 9.56
N LEU A 24 -19.15 -3.36 8.59
CA LEU A 24 -19.71 -2.01 8.47
C LEU A 24 -20.55 -1.61 9.70
N THR A 25 -21.25 -2.56 10.34
CA THR A 25 -22.01 -2.27 11.58
C THR A 25 -21.13 -1.90 12.77
N LEU A 26 -19.86 -2.30 12.78
CA LEU A 26 -18.92 -2.04 13.87
C LEU A 26 -18.24 -0.66 13.75
N ILE A 27 -18.30 -0.04 12.58
CA ILE A 27 -17.56 1.19 12.28
C ILE A 27 -18.02 2.40 13.09
N PRO A 28 -19.33 2.67 13.27
CA PRO A 28 -19.76 3.86 14.02
C PRO A 28 -19.22 3.89 15.46
N ALA A 29 -18.99 2.73 16.07
CA ALA A 29 -18.41 2.62 17.41
C ALA A 29 -16.88 2.72 17.43
N ALA A 30 -16.22 2.47 16.28
CA ALA A 30 -14.77 2.37 16.16
C ALA A 30 -14.12 3.55 15.41
N SER A 31 -14.91 4.41 14.76
CA SER A 31 -14.43 5.56 13.99
C SER A 31 -15.12 6.85 14.45
N THR A 32 -14.33 7.91 14.62
CA THR A 32 -14.81 9.25 14.99
C THR A 32 -15.37 10.03 13.80
N THR A 33 -14.99 9.68 12.57
CA THR A 33 -15.34 10.43 11.35
C THR A 33 -15.98 9.55 10.27
N GLY A 34 -16.37 8.33 10.61
CA GLY A 34 -16.92 7.35 9.65
C GLY A 34 -15.84 6.73 8.76
N LEU A 35 -16.27 6.17 7.63
CA LEU A 35 -15.40 5.64 6.59
C LEU A 35 -15.06 6.72 5.57
N ASP A 36 -13.77 7.01 5.42
CA ASP A 36 -13.24 7.81 4.32
C ASP A 36 -12.59 6.86 3.30
N LEU A 37 -13.28 6.63 2.19
CA LEU A 37 -12.84 5.76 1.09
C LEU A 37 -12.33 6.60 -0.07
N ASN A 38 -11.11 6.30 -0.50
CA ASN A 38 -10.50 6.89 -1.70
C ASN A 38 -10.14 5.77 -2.67
N HIS A 39 -10.43 5.97 -3.96
CA HIS A 39 -10.28 4.99 -5.02
C HIS A 39 -9.03 5.27 -5.83
N TYR A 40 -8.28 4.21 -6.08
CA TYR A 40 -7.00 4.28 -6.73
C TYR A 40 -6.88 3.17 -7.77
N ARG A 41 -6.33 3.50 -8.93
CA ARG A 41 -5.97 2.53 -9.96
C ARG A 41 -4.46 2.35 -9.98
N LEU A 42 -4.01 1.09 -10.02
CA LEU A 42 -2.59 0.76 -10.14
C LEU A 42 -2.03 1.31 -11.45
N VAL A 43 -0.87 1.95 -11.37
CA VAL A 43 -0.11 2.46 -12.53
C VAL A 43 1.13 1.62 -12.77
N SER A 44 1.92 1.41 -11.73
CA SER A 44 3.11 0.56 -11.75
C SER A 44 3.39 0.04 -10.36
N GLY A 45 3.99 -1.13 -10.24
CA GLY A 45 4.30 -1.70 -8.93
C GLY A 45 4.62 -3.16 -8.98
N PHE A 46 5.23 -3.61 -7.88
CA PHE A 46 5.40 -5.02 -7.57
C PHE A 46 4.94 -5.28 -6.14
N LEU A 47 4.42 -6.49 -5.95
CA LEU A 47 4.05 -7.06 -4.66
C LEU A 47 5.07 -8.11 -4.28
N ASP A 48 5.01 -8.58 -3.04
CA ASP A 48 5.70 -9.79 -2.60
C ASP A 48 5.48 -10.93 -3.61
N LEU A 49 6.51 -11.78 -3.77
CA LEU A 49 6.46 -12.91 -4.69
C LEU A 49 5.21 -13.77 -4.42
N PRO A 50 4.57 -14.35 -5.46
CA PRO A 50 3.41 -15.21 -5.27
C PRO A 50 3.70 -16.36 -4.29
N GLY A 51 2.86 -16.51 -3.26
CA GLY A 51 3.04 -17.52 -2.20
C GLY A 51 3.99 -17.09 -1.08
N ASP A 52 4.68 -15.97 -1.23
CA ASP A 52 5.50 -15.35 -0.20
C ASP A 52 4.70 -14.20 0.44
N ALA A 53 4.51 -14.27 1.76
CA ALA A 53 3.79 -13.26 2.54
C ALA A 53 4.64 -12.83 3.74
N PRO A 54 5.86 -12.32 3.51
CA PRO A 54 6.74 -11.92 4.58
C PRO A 54 6.07 -10.79 5.39
N PRO A 55 6.14 -10.82 6.72
CA PRO A 55 5.67 -9.71 7.54
C PRO A 55 6.45 -8.43 7.19
N ALA A 56 5.77 -7.28 7.22
CA ALA A 56 6.43 -5.99 7.07
C ALA A 56 6.73 -5.38 8.43
N GLY A 57 7.95 -4.89 8.63
CA GLY A 57 8.29 -4.08 9.79
C GLY A 57 7.64 -2.70 9.72
N ILE A 58 7.56 -2.10 8.53
CA ILE A 58 6.91 -0.81 8.32
C ILE A 58 6.23 -0.72 6.95
N MET A 59 5.07 -0.08 6.92
CA MET A 59 4.32 0.25 5.72
C MET A 59 4.32 1.76 5.54
N GLN A 60 4.65 2.23 4.35
CA GLN A 60 4.68 3.63 3.97
C GLN A 60 3.50 3.93 3.04
N ASP A 61 2.70 4.93 3.40
CA ASP A 61 1.61 5.45 2.57
C ASP A 61 1.90 6.92 2.28
N MET A 62 2.21 7.23 1.02
CA MET A 62 2.44 8.59 0.55
C MET A 62 1.30 9.00 -0.37
N ARG A 63 0.58 10.05 -0.01
CA ARG A 63 -0.43 10.68 -0.84
C ARG A 63 0.10 12.01 -1.34
N MET A 64 0.00 12.23 -2.64
CA MET A 64 0.50 13.43 -3.29
C MET A 64 -0.63 14.10 -4.05
N THR A 65 -0.59 15.42 -4.05
CA THR A 65 -1.40 16.23 -4.95
C THR A 65 -0.48 16.94 -5.93
N CYS A 66 -0.70 16.71 -7.22
CA CYS A 66 0.04 17.38 -8.28
C CYS A 66 -0.43 18.83 -8.47
N THR A 67 0.40 19.66 -9.09
CA THR A 67 0.09 21.06 -9.39
C THR A 67 -0.96 21.20 -10.50
N SER A 68 -1.05 20.23 -11.39
CA SER A 68 -2.02 20.16 -12.49
C SER A 68 -2.24 18.72 -12.97
N PRO A 69 -3.24 18.45 -13.82
CA PRO A 69 -3.41 17.16 -14.48
C PRO A 69 -2.20 16.75 -15.35
N SER A 70 -1.58 17.69 -16.06
CA SER A 70 -0.38 17.42 -16.87
C SER A 70 0.86 17.11 -16.01
N ALA A 71 1.00 17.78 -14.85
CA ALA A 71 2.03 17.45 -13.87
C ALA A 71 1.81 16.04 -13.29
N ARG A 72 0.55 15.63 -13.09
CA ARG A 72 0.20 14.26 -12.71
C ARG A 72 0.65 13.24 -13.74
N GLU A 73 0.38 13.46 -15.02
CA GLU A 73 0.82 12.56 -16.09
C GLU A 73 2.36 12.42 -16.13
N THR A 74 3.06 13.54 -15.99
CA THR A 74 4.53 13.59 -15.93
C THR A 74 5.08 12.80 -14.74
N LEU A 75 4.50 13.02 -13.55
CA LEU A 75 4.87 12.29 -12.34
C LEU A 75 4.59 10.79 -12.47
N LEU A 76 3.43 10.41 -13.02
CA LEU A 76 3.06 9.01 -13.21
C LEU A 76 3.98 8.28 -14.20
N SER A 77 4.37 8.95 -15.29
CA SER A 77 5.36 8.41 -16.23
C SER A 77 6.71 8.18 -15.53
N SER A 78 7.19 9.19 -14.81
CA SER A 78 8.44 9.10 -14.03
C SER A 78 8.39 7.99 -12.98
N LEU A 79 7.27 7.88 -12.24
CA LEU A 79 7.04 6.81 -11.26
C LEU A 79 7.06 5.45 -11.92
N SER A 80 6.40 5.30 -13.07
CA SER A 80 6.37 4.02 -13.78
C SER A 80 7.78 3.55 -14.15
N SER A 81 8.62 4.45 -14.66
CA SER A 81 10.02 4.14 -14.97
C SER A 81 10.83 3.80 -13.71
N PHE A 82 10.72 4.62 -12.66
CA PHE A 82 11.44 4.41 -11.40
C PHE A 82 11.08 3.07 -10.75
N VAL A 83 9.78 2.78 -10.62
CA VAL A 83 9.26 1.54 -10.03
C VAL A 83 9.66 0.31 -10.86
N SER A 84 9.67 0.41 -12.19
CA SER A 84 10.10 -0.69 -13.06
C SER A 84 11.59 -0.99 -12.92
N ALA A 85 12.42 0.05 -12.75
CA ALA A 85 13.85 -0.11 -12.48
C ALA A 85 14.09 -0.79 -11.13
N LEU A 86 13.37 -0.35 -10.08
CA LEU A 86 13.43 -0.98 -8.75
C LEU A 86 13.02 -2.46 -8.78
N HIS A 87 11.94 -2.78 -9.49
CA HIS A 87 11.50 -4.16 -9.64
C HIS A 87 12.56 -5.01 -10.34
N SER A 88 13.12 -4.50 -11.44
CA SER A 88 14.17 -5.20 -12.21
C SER A 88 15.43 -5.44 -11.37
N GLU A 89 15.84 -4.46 -10.56
CA GLU A 89 16.93 -4.59 -9.60
C GLU A 89 16.62 -5.67 -8.55
N SER A 90 15.40 -5.65 -7.98
CA SER A 90 14.99 -6.63 -6.96
C SER A 90 14.99 -8.08 -7.47
N LEU A 91 14.68 -8.29 -8.75
CA LEU A 91 14.67 -9.61 -9.39
C LEU A 91 16.08 -10.09 -9.78
N SER A 92 16.99 -9.17 -10.09
CA SER A 92 18.36 -9.49 -10.54
C SER A 92 19.37 -9.62 -9.40
N ALA A 93 18.99 -9.21 -8.19
CA ALA A 93 19.77 -9.42 -6.98
C ALA A 93 19.96 -10.92 -6.72
N ARG A 94 21.19 -11.42 -6.96
CA ARG A 94 21.57 -12.83 -6.71
C ARG A 94 21.70 -13.17 -5.22
N ASP A 95 21.77 -12.16 -4.38
CA ASP A 95 21.93 -12.29 -2.93
C ASP A 95 20.63 -11.86 -2.25
N GLU A 96 20.04 -12.76 -1.46
CA GLU A 96 18.85 -12.49 -0.64
C GLU A 96 19.06 -11.28 0.29
N SER A 97 20.31 -11.01 0.73
CA SER A 97 20.66 -9.85 1.56
C SER A 97 20.73 -8.53 0.77
N LEU A 98 20.80 -8.60 -0.57
CA LEU A 98 20.74 -7.44 -1.48
C LEU A 98 19.34 -7.14 -2.00
N LYS A 99 18.33 -7.97 -1.69
CA LYS A 99 16.94 -7.55 -1.81
C LYS A 99 16.74 -6.43 -0.80
N ASN A 100 16.87 -5.16 -1.24
CA ASN A 100 17.00 -3.90 -0.51
C ASN A 100 15.93 -3.58 0.58
N GLY A 101 15.48 -4.59 1.33
CA GLY A 101 14.38 -4.60 2.28
C GLY A 101 13.00 -4.22 1.72
N ILE A 102 12.90 -3.94 0.43
CA ILE A 102 11.64 -3.60 -0.25
C ILE A 102 10.86 -4.88 -0.49
N LEU A 103 9.69 -4.99 0.13
CA LEU A 103 8.78 -6.12 -0.06
C LEU A 103 7.75 -5.79 -1.16
N THR A 104 7.20 -4.58 -1.09
CA THR A 104 6.19 -4.07 -2.02
C THR A 104 6.50 -2.60 -2.31
N TYR A 105 6.36 -2.18 -3.56
CA TYR A 105 6.38 -0.76 -3.91
C TYR A 105 5.47 -0.51 -5.10
N MET A 106 4.40 0.26 -4.88
CA MET A 106 3.31 0.44 -5.85
C MET A 106 2.93 1.90 -5.96
N ALA A 107 2.75 2.37 -7.20
CA ALA A 107 2.28 3.69 -7.55
C ALA A 107 0.86 3.61 -8.13
N PHE A 108 0.00 4.51 -7.69
CA PHE A 108 -1.40 4.58 -8.06
C PHE A 108 -1.82 5.98 -8.47
N VAL A 109 -2.82 6.05 -9.34
CA VAL A 109 -3.52 7.28 -9.71
C VAL A 109 -4.87 7.33 -9.01
N SER A 110 -5.25 8.49 -8.49
CA SER A 110 -6.59 8.74 -7.95
C SER A 110 -7.63 8.59 -9.04
N VAL A 111 -8.75 7.94 -8.72
CA VAL A 111 -9.93 7.84 -9.59
C VAL A 111 -10.97 8.90 -9.19
N ASP A 112 -10.84 9.48 -8.00
CA ASP A 112 -11.79 10.44 -7.44
C ASP A 112 -11.47 11.89 -7.88
N ASP A 113 -10.27 12.15 -8.43
CA ASP A 113 -9.83 13.47 -8.85
C ASP A 113 -8.75 13.42 -9.94
N ASP A 114 -8.40 14.58 -10.51
CA ASP A 114 -7.47 14.72 -11.63
C ASP A 114 -6.00 15.07 -11.28
N VAL A 115 -5.66 15.12 -9.99
CA VAL A 115 -4.33 15.56 -9.52
C VAL A 115 -3.69 14.61 -8.51
N GLY A 116 -4.44 13.63 -8.02
CA GLY A 116 -4.06 12.74 -6.94
C GLY A 116 -3.21 11.57 -7.41
N VAL A 117 -2.12 11.34 -6.67
CA VAL A 117 -1.22 10.19 -6.84
C VAL A 117 -0.95 9.60 -5.48
N ARG A 118 -0.78 8.28 -5.41
CA ARG A 118 -0.45 7.57 -4.17
C ARG A 118 0.69 6.60 -4.40
N ILE A 119 1.60 6.51 -3.45
CA ILE A 119 2.59 5.44 -3.38
C ILE A 119 2.34 4.64 -2.11
N PHE A 120 2.37 3.31 -2.23
CA PHE A 120 2.34 2.39 -1.11
C PHE A 120 3.59 1.53 -1.14
N GLY A 121 4.35 1.56 -0.05
CA GLY A 121 5.58 0.79 0.14
C GLY A 121 5.48 -0.13 1.36
N ARG A 122 6.06 -1.32 1.27
CA ARG A 122 6.29 -2.21 2.41
C ARG A 122 7.76 -2.53 2.53
N TRP A 123 8.23 -2.51 3.77
CA TRP A 123 9.63 -2.66 4.09
C TRP A 123 9.79 -3.71 5.18
N ARG A 124 10.84 -4.53 5.04
CA ARG A 124 11.21 -5.53 6.03
C ARG A 124 11.53 -4.88 7.38
N THR A 125 12.29 -3.79 7.35
CA THR A 125 12.62 -2.98 8.54
C THR A 125 12.45 -1.49 8.28
N ARG A 126 12.46 -0.68 9.34
CA ARG A 126 12.49 0.78 9.20
C ARG A 126 13.80 1.25 8.58
N GLU A 127 14.90 0.61 8.94
CA GLU A 127 16.25 0.90 8.47
C GLU A 127 16.36 0.71 6.95
N ASP A 128 15.67 -0.30 6.40
CA ASP A 128 15.59 -0.53 4.95
C ASP A 128 14.85 0.62 4.24
N MET A 129 13.71 1.06 4.78
CA MET A 129 12.99 2.23 4.27
C MET A 129 13.89 3.48 4.29
N GLU A 130 14.56 3.74 5.41
CA GLU A 130 15.39 4.92 5.54
C GLU A 130 16.65 4.86 4.65
N ARG A 131 17.19 3.66 4.40
CA ARG A 131 18.28 3.47 3.42
C ARG A 131 17.78 3.75 2.02
N PHE A 132 16.58 3.28 1.67
CA PHE A 132 16.00 3.48 0.35
C PHE A 132 15.78 4.96 0.04
N ILE A 133 15.17 5.73 0.95
CA ILE A 133 14.90 7.17 0.70
C ILE A 133 16.19 8.00 0.55
N ARG A 134 17.33 7.46 0.99
CA ARG A 134 18.66 8.07 0.89
C ARG A 134 19.45 7.64 -0.35
N ARG A 135 18.93 6.73 -1.18
CA ARG A 135 19.60 6.33 -2.43
C ARG A 135 19.65 7.51 -3.40
N ASP A 136 20.74 7.62 -4.15
CA ASP A 136 20.94 8.71 -5.12
C ASP A 136 19.87 8.73 -6.21
N ASP A 137 19.39 7.56 -6.64
CA ASP A 137 18.33 7.44 -7.65
C ASP A 137 16.96 7.86 -7.10
N ALA A 138 16.65 7.51 -5.84
CA ALA A 138 15.44 7.98 -5.16
C ALA A 138 15.46 9.51 -4.96
N VAL A 139 16.59 10.06 -4.51
CA VAL A 139 16.79 11.51 -4.37
C VAL A 139 16.68 12.20 -5.72
N GLY A 140 17.34 11.66 -6.75
CA GLY A 140 17.29 12.19 -8.12
C GLY A 140 15.87 12.19 -8.68
N PHE A 141 15.11 11.10 -8.47
CA PHE A 141 13.70 11.01 -8.85
C PHE A 141 12.87 12.14 -8.23
N TRP A 142 13.00 12.36 -6.92
CA TRP A 142 12.23 13.40 -6.22
C TRP A 142 12.64 14.80 -6.64
N MET A 143 13.94 15.05 -6.80
CA MET A 143 14.45 16.34 -7.25
C MET A 143 13.96 16.67 -8.68
N GLY A 144 13.89 15.68 -9.56
CA GLY A 144 13.36 15.84 -10.92
C GLY A 144 11.84 16.09 -10.96
N ASN A 145 11.10 15.72 -9.92
CA ASN A 145 9.64 15.82 -9.88
C ASN A 145 9.10 16.87 -8.89
N LYS A 146 9.95 17.58 -8.16
CA LYS A 146 9.53 18.52 -7.10
C LYS A 146 8.51 19.56 -7.57
N GLU A 147 8.67 20.10 -8.77
CA GLU A 147 7.77 21.14 -9.32
C GLU A 147 6.42 20.58 -9.79
N ASN A 148 6.32 19.26 -9.95
CA ASN A 148 5.06 18.58 -10.30
C ASN A 148 4.18 18.32 -9.07
N VAL A 149 4.75 18.40 -7.86
CA VAL A 149 4.09 18.05 -6.60
C VAL A 149 3.76 19.30 -5.80
N ARG A 150 2.47 19.59 -5.62
CA ARG A 150 1.99 20.70 -4.78
C ARG A 150 2.07 20.38 -3.29
N ALA A 151 1.69 19.16 -2.93
CA ALA A 151 1.65 18.70 -1.55
C ALA A 151 1.92 17.20 -1.48
N MET A 152 2.55 16.78 -0.38
CA MET A 152 2.82 15.38 -0.07
C MET A 152 2.51 15.12 1.40
N GLU A 153 1.67 14.14 1.66
CA GLU A 153 1.38 13.61 2.98
C GLU A 153 1.96 12.20 3.09
N GLN A 154 2.74 11.95 4.14
CA GLN A 154 3.31 10.64 4.39
C GLN A 154 2.84 10.12 5.75
N ARG A 155 2.38 8.87 5.77
CA ARG A 155 2.05 8.12 6.99
C ARG A 155 2.81 6.82 7.00
N LEU A 156 3.24 6.42 8.20
CA LEU A 156 3.90 5.16 8.45
C LEU A 156 3.03 4.32 9.38
N TYR A 157 2.86 3.05 9.04
CA TYR A 157 2.06 2.09 9.81
C TYR A 157 2.90 0.86 10.14
N VAL A 158 2.60 0.25 11.29
CA VAL A 158 3.15 -1.04 11.69
C VAL A 158 2.07 -2.10 11.47
N GLU A 159 2.48 -3.30 11.06
CA GLU A 159 1.56 -4.42 10.91
C GLU A 159 0.92 -4.81 12.24
N ASN A 160 -0.40 -5.00 12.25
CA ASN A 160 -1.18 -5.30 13.45
C ASN A 160 -1.61 -6.78 13.54
N GLY A 161 -1.02 -7.66 12.73
CA GLY A 161 -1.34 -9.09 12.67
C GLY A 161 -2.71 -9.42 12.06
N LYS A 162 -3.47 -8.44 11.57
CA LYS A 162 -4.76 -8.66 10.87
C LYS A 162 -4.61 -8.73 9.36
N GLY A 163 -3.38 -8.94 8.90
CA GLY A 163 -2.99 -8.95 7.50
C GLY A 163 -3.11 -7.58 6.85
N TRP A 164 -2.25 -7.32 5.90
CA TRP A 164 -2.43 -6.25 4.92
C TRP A 164 -2.89 -6.95 3.62
N LEU A 165 -3.86 -6.36 2.91
CA LEU A 165 -4.37 -6.92 1.65
C LEU A 165 -5.00 -8.32 1.77
N HIS A 166 -5.84 -8.60 2.80
CA HIS A 166 -6.65 -9.83 2.91
C HIS A 166 -5.92 -11.15 2.54
N ARG A 167 -4.65 -11.28 2.92
CA ARG A 167 -3.86 -12.52 2.68
C ARG A 167 -3.83 -13.46 3.90
N GLY A 168 -4.55 -13.13 4.98
CA GLY A 168 -4.60 -13.94 6.20
C GLY A 168 -5.96 -14.60 6.42
N ASP A 169 -5.96 -15.73 7.13
CA ASP A 169 -7.18 -16.43 7.53
C ASP A 169 -8.02 -15.69 8.59
N ASP A 170 -7.52 -14.59 9.15
CA ASP A 170 -8.15 -13.83 10.24
C ASP A 170 -8.33 -12.35 9.85
N TYR A 171 -9.59 -11.92 9.72
CA TYR A 171 -9.98 -10.55 9.36
C TYR A 171 -10.99 -10.00 10.37
N ALA A 172 -11.10 -8.66 10.46
CA ALA A 172 -12.08 -8.00 11.31
C ALA A 172 -13.51 -8.40 10.90
N GLY A 173 -14.20 -9.16 11.75
CA GLY A 173 -15.52 -9.75 11.48
C GLY A 173 -15.54 -11.28 11.45
N LYS A 174 -14.38 -11.95 11.49
CA LYS A 174 -14.31 -13.39 11.77
C LYS A 174 -14.75 -13.62 13.21
N GLN A 175 -15.94 -14.19 13.41
CA GLN A 175 -16.32 -14.72 14.71
C GLN A 175 -15.30 -15.82 15.07
N GLY A 176 -14.46 -15.54 16.07
CA GLY A 176 -13.46 -16.49 16.50
C GLY A 176 -14.13 -17.78 16.95
N SER A 177 -13.71 -18.91 16.37
CA SER A 177 -13.74 -20.15 17.13
C SER A 177 -12.83 -19.92 18.33
N SER A 178 -13.45 -19.72 19.49
CA SER A 178 -12.76 -19.63 20.77
C SER A 178 -11.98 -20.93 21.00
N GLY A 179 -10.70 -20.94 20.61
CA GLY A 179 -9.76 -21.96 21.03
C GLY A 179 -9.66 -21.90 22.55
N LYS A 180 -10.19 -22.94 23.22
CA LYS A 180 -10.02 -23.17 24.65
C LYS A 180 -8.52 -23.03 24.97
N ARG A 181 -8.17 -22.02 25.77
CA ARG A 181 -6.89 -22.05 26.50
C ARG A 181 -7.06 -23.09 27.59
N GLU A 182 -6.54 -24.30 27.35
CA GLU A 182 -6.24 -25.21 28.46
C GLU A 182 -5.13 -24.58 29.28
N GLY A 183 -5.48 -24.15 30.49
CA GLY A 183 -4.52 -23.80 31.51
C GLY A 183 -3.74 -25.05 31.92
N LYS A 184 -2.42 -24.95 31.90
CA LYS A 184 -1.58 -25.78 32.76
C LYS A 184 -1.00 -24.88 33.84
N LEU A 185 -1.34 -25.24 35.08
CA LEU A 185 -0.68 -24.84 36.31
C LEU A 185 0.79 -25.27 36.28
#